data_AF-A0A8S3SIF5-F1
#
_entry.id   AF-A0A8S3SIF5-F1
#
_cell.length_a   1.000
_cell.length_b   1.000
_cell.length_c   1.000
_cell.angle_alpha   90.00
_cell.angle_beta   90.00
_cell.angle_gamma   90.00
#
_symmetry.space_group_name_H-M   'P 1'
#
loop_
_entity.id
_entity.type
_entity.pdbx_description
1 polymer ?
#
loop_
_entity_poly.entity_id
_entity_poly.type
_entity_poly.pdbx_seq_one_letter_code
_entity_poly.pdbx_strand_id
1 'polypeptide(L)'
;MNTHSHSDFPRLTYDNFYLSGLQAIRSEKWFQCIGFVEKAIERKLYKGTIIDCRLKCNGGQMIDDHFLFKSSNDSNSLFKANFFERMVRESHCLKKCQAQELGIENIVNSEFDKEFESFVPYIYLQLCYKQDYRIKGENAYDQDDWTNAIELIELAITEYYKEEERCRVECEGHFDHQSFPDFIQAIAGKLKFWRL
;
A
#
# COMPACT_ATOMS: atom_id res chain seq x y z
N MET A 1 5.85 2.16 35.03
CA MET A 1 6.79 2.73 34.03
C MET A 1 6.02 2.82 32.72
N ASN A 2 5.66 4.06 32.34
CA ASN A 2 4.90 4.36 31.13
C ASN A 2 5.81 4.28 29.92
N THR A 3 5.39 3.61 28.85
CA THR A 3 6.03 3.76 27.55
C THR A 3 5.02 3.83 26.41
N HIS A 4 5.21 4.89 25.62
CA HIS A 4 4.73 5.15 24.26
C HIS A 4 3.34 5.76 24.08
N SER A 5 3.36 7.10 24.13
CA SER A 5 2.51 8.02 23.40
C SER A 5 2.24 7.54 21.96
N HIS A 6 1.02 7.12 21.68
CA HIS A 6 0.50 7.20 20.31
C HIS A 6 0.39 8.68 19.98
N SER A 7 1.25 9.16 19.07
CA SER A 7 1.22 10.52 18.57
C SER A 7 -0.14 10.81 17.93
N ASP A 8 -0.85 11.82 18.44
CA ASP A 8 -2.08 12.41 17.89
C ASP A 8 -1.82 13.17 16.56
N PHE A 9 -1.08 12.57 15.63
CA PHE A 9 -1.04 13.03 14.26
C PHE A 9 -2.21 12.39 13.49
N PRO A 10 -3.01 13.16 12.74
CA PRO A 10 -4.04 12.60 11.88
C PRO A 10 -3.40 11.55 10.98
N ARG A 11 -3.89 10.31 11.00
CA ARG A 11 -3.44 9.26 10.09
C ARG A 11 -3.91 9.62 8.68
N LEU A 12 -3.05 10.30 7.94
CA LEU A 12 -3.32 10.74 6.57
C LEU A 12 -3.47 9.53 5.64
N THR A 13 -4.43 9.61 4.73
CA THR A 13 -4.66 8.62 3.67
C THR A 13 -3.74 8.89 2.48
N TYR A 14 -3.64 7.94 1.55
CA TYR A 14 -2.84 8.15 0.34
C TYR A 14 -3.37 9.32 -0.50
N ASP A 15 -4.67 9.59 -0.51
CA ASP A 15 -5.29 10.73 -1.19
C ASP A 15 -4.79 12.07 -0.63
N ASN A 16 -4.64 12.16 0.70
CA ASN A 16 -4.12 13.37 1.33
C ASN A 16 -2.67 13.64 0.90
N PHE A 17 -1.84 12.61 0.83
CA PHE A 17 -0.47 12.72 0.34
C PHE A 17 -0.44 13.03 -1.15
N TYR A 18 -1.31 12.41 -1.95
CA TYR A 18 -1.40 12.65 -3.38
C TYR A 18 -1.76 14.10 -3.71
N LEU A 19 -2.81 14.62 -3.06
CA LEU A 19 -3.22 16.03 -3.18
C LEU A 19 -2.09 16.99 -2.75
N SER A 20 -1.36 16.67 -1.68
CA SER A 20 -0.21 17.45 -1.23
C SER A 20 0.91 17.45 -2.28
N GLY A 21 1.14 16.31 -2.95
CA GLY A 21 2.07 16.19 -4.08
C GLY A 21 1.65 17.06 -5.26
N LEU A 22 0.38 17.01 -5.68
CA LEU A 22 -0.14 17.84 -6.76
C LEU A 22 -0.04 19.34 -6.44
N GLN A 23 -0.23 19.72 -5.19
CA GLN A 23 -0.04 21.11 -4.74
C GLN A 23 1.44 21.51 -4.77
N ALA A 24 2.35 20.60 -4.40
CA ALA A 24 3.78 20.83 -4.48
C ALA A 24 4.24 21.02 -5.93
N ILE A 25 3.72 20.23 -6.88
CA ILE A 25 3.95 20.43 -8.33
C ILE A 25 3.50 21.83 -8.77
N ARG A 26 2.26 22.22 -8.43
CA ARG A 26 1.73 23.55 -8.76
C ARG A 26 2.52 24.71 -8.16
N SER A 27 3.22 24.45 -7.05
CA SER A 27 4.02 25.45 -6.35
C SER A 27 5.52 25.32 -6.67
N GLU A 28 5.90 24.47 -7.63
CA GLU A 28 7.29 24.17 -8.02
C GLU A 28 8.20 23.74 -6.85
N LYS A 29 7.62 23.09 -5.83
CA LYS A 29 8.35 22.56 -4.68
C LYS A 29 8.73 21.10 -4.92
N TRP A 30 9.68 20.87 -5.83
CA TRP A 30 9.98 19.54 -6.37
C TRP A 30 10.42 18.52 -5.31
N PHE A 31 11.31 18.89 -4.39
CA PHE A 31 11.69 18.03 -3.26
C PHE A 31 10.48 17.60 -2.40
N GLN A 32 9.54 18.51 -2.15
CA GLN A 32 8.31 18.19 -1.41
C GLN A 32 7.37 17.30 -2.23
N CYS A 33 7.28 17.55 -3.55
CA CYS A 33 6.52 16.67 -4.43
C CYS A 33 7.03 15.23 -4.35
N ILE A 34 8.34 15.00 -4.46
CA ILE A 34 8.95 13.67 -4.37
C ILE A 34 8.46 12.97 -3.10
N GLY A 35 8.68 13.59 -1.94
CA GLY A 35 8.30 12.99 -0.66
C GLY A 35 6.79 12.72 -0.53
N PHE A 36 5.93 13.60 -1.03
CA PHE A 36 4.48 13.42 -0.94
C PHE A 36 3.97 12.34 -1.91
N VAL A 37 4.45 12.32 -3.15
CA VAL A 37 4.01 11.34 -4.16
C VAL A 37 4.53 9.94 -3.82
N GLU A 38 5.79 9.80 -3.38
CA GLU A 38 6.31 8.52 -2.88
C GLU A 38 5.46 7.99 -1.72
N LYS A 39 5.13 8.85 -0.76
CA LYS A 39 4.31 8.45 0.39
C LYS A 39 2.90 8.05 -0.02
N ALA A 40 2.32 8.70 -1.03
CA ALA A 40 1.02 8.32 -1.57
C ALA A 40 1.07 6.93 -2.22
N ILE A 41 2.09 6.66 -3.04
CA ILE A 41 2.31 5.36 -3.69
C ILE A 41 2.50 4.25 -2.64
N GLU A 42 3.39 4.46 -1.66
CA GLU A 42 3.63 3.52 -0.56
C GLU A 42 2.34 3.22 0.23
N ARG A 43 1.57 4.26 0.55
CA ARG A 43 0.34 4.11 1.33
C ARG A 43 -0.78 3.43 0.53
N LYS A 44 -0.81 3.59 -0.79
CA LYS A 44 -1.72 2.84 -1.68
C LYS A 44 -1.27 1.40 -1.90
N LEU A 45 0.04 1.12 -1.87
CA LEU A 45 0.59 -0.23 -1.96
C LEU A 45 0.57 -0.91 -0.59
N TYR A 46 -0.63 -1.31 -0.13
CA TYR A 46 -0.82 -1.93 1.18
C TYR A 46 -0.29 -3.38 1.29
N LYS A 47 0.40 -3.93 0.27
CA LYS A 47 0.84 -5.35 0.19
C LYS A 47 1.55 -5.82 1.48
N GLY A 48 2.54 -5.07 1.97
CA GLY A 48 3.26 -5.40 3.20
C GLY A 48 2.33 -5.43 4.42
N THR A 49 1.47 -4.43 4.55
CA THR A 49 0.48 -4.35 5.63
C THR A 49 -0.59 -5.46 5.56
N ILE A 50 -1.00 -5.89 4.35
CA ILE A 50 -1.89 -7.06 4.19
C ILE A 50 -1.19 -8.30 4.74
N ILE A 51 0.07 -8.52 4.37
CA ILE A 51 0.85 -9.68 4.80
C ILE A 51 0.98 -9.66 6.33
N ASP A 52 1.36 -8.53 6.91
CA ASP A 52 1.47 -8.38 8.37
C ASP A 52 0.13 -8.63 9.07
N CYS A 53 -0.96 -8.09 8.54
CA CYS A 53 -2.29 -8.34 9.10
C CYS A 53 -2.73 -9.79 8.96
N ARG A 54 -2.40 -10.48 7.85
CA ARG A 54 -2.65 -11.91 7.68
C ARG A 54 -1.84 -12.73 8.68
N LEU A 55 -0.56 -12.41 8.87
CA LEU A 55 0.29 -13.09 9.85
C LEU A 55 -0.24 -12.89 11.28
N LYS A 56 -0.66 -11.67 11.63
CA LYS A 56 -1.26 -11.35 12.94
C LYS A 56 -2.62 -12.02 13.16
N CYS A 57 -3.43 -12.12 12.10
CA CYS A 57 -4.80 -12.66 12.17
C CYS A 57 -4.91 -14.16 11.92
N ASN A 58 -3.82 -14.82 11.51
CA ASN A 58 -3.80 -16.25 11.38
C ASN A 58 -3.92 -16.88 12.78
N GLY A 59 -5.08 -17.45 13.07
CA GLY A 59 -5.40 -18.06 14.35
C GLY A 59 -4.62 -19.35 14.57
N GLY A 60 -3.40 -19.23 15.11
CA GLY A 60 -2.63 -20.33 15.69
C GLY A 60 -1.51 -20.86 14.80
N GLN A 61 -0.32 -20.96 15.40
CA GLN A 61 0.73 -21.88 14.97
C GLN A 61 0.13 -23.24 14.62
N MET A 62 0.59 -23.82 13.51
CA MET A 62 0.51 -25.23 13.13
C MET A 62 -0.47 -26.09 13.96
N ILE A 63 -1.71 -26.23 13.48
CA ILE A 63 -2.42 -27.48 13.73
C ILE A 63 -1.95 -28.42 12.64
N ASP A 64 -0.95 -29.20 13.02
CA ASP A 64 -0.61 -30.53 12.54
C ASP A 64 -1.48 -31.05 11.38
N ASP A 65 -0.80 -31.42 10.31
CA ASP A 65 -1.29 -32.21 9.17
C ASP A 65 -1.87 -33.58 9.58
N HIS A 66 -1.97 -33.86 10.88
CA HIS A 66 -2.56 -35.06 11.47
C HIS A 66 -4.03 -34.87 11.91
N PHE A 67 -4.90 -34.35 11.05
CA PHE A 67 -6.33 -34.71 11.13
C PHE A 67 -6.99 -34.84 9.76
N LEU A 68 -6.21 -35.36 8.81
CA LEU A 68 -6.78 -36.16 7.74
C LEU A 68 -7.43 -37.40 8.39
N PHE A 69 -8.76 -37.41 8.36
CA PHE A 69 -9.56 -38.64 8.45
C PHE A 69 -9.56 -39.38 9.80
N LYS A 70 -10.47 -38.97 10.70
CA LYS A 70 -11.20 -39.96 11.50
C LYS A 70 -12.70 -39.66 11.51
N SER A 71 -13.41 -40.51 10.79
CA SER A 71 -14.85 -40.51 10.56
C SER A 71 -15.65 -40.54 11.87
N SER A 72 -16.71 -39.70 11.90
CA SER A 72 -18.07 -39.86 12.47
C SER A 72 -18.26 -40.59 13.84
N ASN A 73 -19.14 -40.12 14.72
CA ASN A 73 -20.60 -40.18 14.57
C ASN A 73 -21.28 -39.08 15.43
N ASP A 74 -22.14 -38.17 14.97
CA ASP A 74 -22.71 -37.92 13.65
C ASP A 74 -22.29 -36.53 13.19
N SER A 75 -21.42 -36.54 12.18
CA SER A 75 -20.41 -35.55 11.83
C SER A 75 -20.92 -34.36 11.02
N ASN A 76 -22.25 -34.26 10.80
CA ASN A 76 -22.81 -33.36 9.80
C ASN A 76 -23.21 -31.97 10.30
N SER A 77 -23.26 -31.72 11.62
CA SER A 77 -23.54 -30.38 12.16
C SER A 77 -22.31 -29.65 12.70
N LEU A 78 -21.27 -30.37 13.12
CA LEU A 78 -20.08 -29.77 13.74
C LEU A 78 -19.02 -29.35 12.68
N PHE A 79 -18.94 -30.08 11.57
CA PHE A 79 -17.94 -29.83 10.51
C PHE A 79 -18.21 -28.55 9.71
N LYS A 80 -19.48 -28.15 9.56
CA LYS A 80 -19.86 -26.85 8.97
C LYS A 80 -19.64 -25.68 9.94
N ALA A 81 -19.84 -25.88 11.24
CA ALA A 81 -19.80 -24.80 12.23
C ALA A 81 -18.41 -24.17 12.31
N ASN A 82 -17.35 -24.98 12.32
CA ASN A 82 -15.98 -24.48 12.53
C ASN A 82 -15.39 -23.76 11.32
N PHE A 83 -15.76 -24.17 10.10
CA PHE A 83 -15.24 -23.53 8.88
C PHE A 83 -15.77 -22.10 8.77
N PHE A 84 -17.09 -21.92 8.73
CA PHE A 84 -17.68 -20.59 8.59
C PHE A 84 -17.43 -19.70 9.82
N GLU A 85 -17.39 -20.26 11.03
CA GLU A 85 -17.03 -19.50 12.23
C GLU A 85 -15.59 -18.97 12.14
N ARG A 86 -14.62 -19.82 11.77
CA ARG A 86 -13.23 -19.42 11.57
C ARG A 86 -13.12 -18.32 10.51
N MET A 87 -13.81 -18.48 9.39
CA MET A 87 -13.80 -17.47 8.33
C MET A 87 -14.34 -16.13 8.80
N VAL A 88 -15.44 -16.11 9.55
CA VAL A 88 -16.00 -14.87 10.10
C VAL A 88 -15.03 -14.22 11.09
N ARG A 89 -14.37 -15.01 11.96
CA ARG A 89 -13.38 -14.52 12.93
C ARG A 89 -12.14 -13.94 12.26
N GLU A 90 -11.57 -14.66 11.29
CA GLU A 90 -10.39 -14.21 10.52
C GLU A 90 -10.73 -12.96 9.70
N SER A 91 -11.90 -12.94 9.04
CA SER A 91 -12.37 -11.77 8.28
C SER A 91 -12.55 -10.54 9.18
N HIS A 92 -13.12 -10.72 10.38
CA HIS A 92 -13.29 -9.65 11.35
C HIS A 92 -11.94 -9.14 11.88
N CYS A 93 -10.99 -10.05 12.18
CA CYS A 93 -9.63 -9.68 12.59
C CYS A 93 -8.92 -8.89 11.50
N LEU A 94 -8.91 -9.39 10.27
CA LEU A 94 -8.26 -8.75 9.13
C LEU A 94 -8.82 -7.36 8.90
N LYS A 95 -10.15 -7.22 8.92
CA LYS A 95 -10.81 -5.92 8.78
C LYS A 95 -10.39 -4.95 9.88
N LYS A 96 -10.35 -5.39 11.14
CA LYS A 96 -9.91 -4.55 12.27
C LYS A 96 -8.43 -4.17 12.17
N CYS A 97 -7.56 -5.11 11.82
CA CYS A 97 -6.13 -4.86 11.64
C CYS A 97 -5.86 -3.90 10.48
N GLN A 98 -6.48 -4.12 9.32
CA GLN A 98 -6.36 -3.24 8.16
C GLN A 98 -6.88 -1.84 8.48
N ALA A 99 -8.02 -1.71 9.18
CA ALA A 99 -8.51 -0.42 9.65
C ALA A 99 -7.51 0.29 10.60
N GLN A 100 -6.86 -0.46 11.48
CA GLN A 100 -5.87 0.07 12.42
C GLN A 100 -4.54 0.44 11.76
N GLU A 101 -4.02 -0.32 10.80
CA GLU A 101 -2.70 -0.05 10.20
C GLU A 101 -2.81 0.94 9.03
N LEU A 102 -3.87 0.79 8.22
CA LEU A 102 -4.10 1.57 7.02
C LEU A 102 -5.00 2.80 7.25
N GLY A 103 -5.71 2.86 8.38
CA GLY A 103 -6.63 3.97 8.70
C GLY A 103 -7.98 3.85 8.00
N ILE A 104 -8.38 2.64 7.59
CA ILE A 104 -9.55 2.41 6.74
C ILE A 104 -10.78 2.08 7.60
N GLU A 105 -11.46 3.11 8.08
CA GLU A 105 -12.92 3.07 8.13
C GLU A 105 -13.41 3.80 6.89
N ASN A 106 -14.03 3.04 5.98
CA ASN A 106 -14.52 3.42 4.65
C ASN A 106 -13.50 3.29 3.52
N ILE A 107 -13.54 2.10 2.90
CA ILE A 107 -13.30 1.92 1.47
C ILE A 107 -14.42 2.72 0.76
N VAL A 108 -14.31 4.05 0.75
CA VAL A 108 -14.93 4.85 -0.31
C VAL A 108 -13.94 4.76 -1.46
N ASN A 109 -14.42 4.45 -2.66
CA ASN A 109 -13.61 4.59 -3.85
C ASN A 109 -13.15 6.06 -3.89
N SER A 110 -11.85 6.27 -3.74
CA SER A 110 -11.26 7.60 -3.93
C SER A 110 -11.51 8.00 -5.38
N GLU A 111 -11.74 9.30 -5.62
CA GLU A 111 -11.77 9.82 -6.98
C GLU A 111 -10.47 9.54 -7.75
N PHE A 112 -9.36 9.34 -7.02
CA PHE A 112 -8.03 9.05 -7.58
C PHE A 112 -7.77 7.56 -7.83
N ASP A 113 -8.68 6.65 -7.46
CA ASP A 113 -8.44 5.20 -7.65
C ASP A 113 -8.07 4.84 -9.08
N LYS A 114 -8.80 5.40 -10.05
CA LYS A 114 -8.52 5.18 -11.48
C LYS A 114 -7.15 5.70 -11.90
N GLU A 115 -6.69 6.79 -11.31
CA GLU A 115 -5.36 7.34 -11.59
C GLU A 115 -4.26 6.42 -11.06
N PHE A 116 -4.44 5.88 -9.84
CA PHE A 116 -3.50 4.91 -9.28
C PHE A 116 -3.51 3.57 -10.03
N GLU A 117 -4.69 3.08 -10.43
CA GLU A 117 -4.83 1.90 -11.30
C GLU A 117 -4.21 2.11 -12.69
N SER A 118 -4.21 3.35 -13.17
CA SER A 118 -3.57 3.75 -14.43
C SER A 118 -2.13 4.24 -14.24
N PHE A 119 -1.55 4.04 -13.05
CA PHE A 119 -0.15 4.37 -12.72
C PHE A 119 0.25 5.85 -12.89
N VAL A 120 -0.71 6.77 -12.92
CA VAL A 120 -0.49 8.22 -13.03
C VAL A 120 0.45 8.79 -11.95
N PRO A 121 0.40 8.34 -10.68
CA PRO A 121 1.32 8.84 -9.65
C PRO A 121 2.81 8.64 -9.99
N TYR A 122 3.17 7.57 -10.71
CA TYR A 122 4.56 7.35 -11.13
C TYR A 122 5.01 8.38 -12.17
N ILE A 123 4.11 8.81 -13.05
CA ILE A 123 4.37 9.87 -14.02
C ILE A 123 4.67 11.19 -13.30
N TYR A 124 3.91 11.51 -12.26
CA TYR A 124 4.17 12.69 -11.44
C TYR A 124 5.46 12.57 -10.64
N LEU A 125 5.79 11.37 -10.13
CA LEU A 125 7.05 11.14 -9.44
C LEU A 125 8.25 11.34 -10.37
N GLN A 126 8.20 10.81 -11.60
CA GLN A 126 9.19 11.04 -12.65
C GLN A 126 9.37 12.54 -12.96
N LEU A 127 8.25 13.28 -13.12
CA LEU A 127 8.30 14.73 -13.30
C LEU A 127 9.02 15.43 -12.15
N CYS A 128 8.72 15.04 -10.91
CA CYS A 128 9.27 15.69 -9.73
C CYS A 128 10.77 15.44 -9.56
N TYR A 129 11.25 14.21 -9.77
CA TYR A 129 12.69 13.93 -9.80
C TYR A 129 13.39 14.71 -10.91
N LYS A 130 12.84 14.68 -12.13
CA LYS A 130 13.43 15.40 -13.26
C LYS A 130 13.62 16.88 -12.97
N GLN A 131 12.60 17.54 -12.40
CA GLN A 131 12.66 18.98 -12.12
C GLN A 131 13.58 19.31 -10.93
N ASP A 132 13.56 18.49 -9.87
CA ASP A 132 14.41 18.70 -8.69
C ASP A 132 15.90 18.64 -9.08
N TYR A 133 16.30 17.59 -9.80
CA TYR A 133 17.68 17.44 -10.24
C TYR A 133 18.08 18.45 -11.31
N ARG A 134 17.18 18.82 -12.24
CA ARG A 134 17.46 19.88 -13.23
C ARG A 134 17.83 21.19 -12.55
N ILE A 135 17.03 21.66 -11.59
CA ILE A 135 17.28 22.93 -10.90
C ILE A 135 18.57 22.87 -10.09
N LYS A 136 18.84 21.75 -9.41
CA LYS A 136 20.11 21.56 -8.71
C LYS A 136 21.30 21.59 -9.67
N GLY A 137 21.18 20.94 -10.83
CA GLY A 137 22.21 20.91 -11.86
C GLY A 137 22.48 22.29 -12.47
N GLU A 138 21.44 23.07 -12.75
CA GLU A 138 21.54 24.46 -13.20
C GLU A 138 22.27 25.33 -12.17
N ASN A 139 21.93 25.20 -10.88
CA ASN A 139 22.63 25.93 -9.82
C ASN A 139 24.12 25.55 -9.70
N ALA A 140 24.48 24.30 -9.96
CA ALA A 140 25.88 23.85 -9.98
C ALA A 140 26.62 24.37 -11.22
N TYR A 141 25.96 24.36 -12.38
CA TYR A 141 26.47 24.94 -13.62
C TYR A 141 26.78 26.43 -13.46
N ASP A 142 25.86 27.20 -12.85
CA ASP A 142 26.02 28.63 -12.60
C ASP A 142 27.16 28.95 -11.61
N GLN A 143 27.65 27.94 -10.88
CA GLN A 143 28.77 28.04 -9.95
C GLN A 143 30.09 27.50 -10.54
N ASP A 144 30.12 27.19 -11.84
CA ASP A 144 31.24 26.53 -12.53
C ASP A 144 31.63 25.17 -11.89
N ASP A 145 30.73 24.55 -11.12
CA ASP A 145 30.91 23.22 -10.51
C ASP A 145 30.47 22.14 -11.51
N TRP A 146 31.30 21.96 -12.54
CA TRP A 146 31.01 21.08 -13.68
C TRP A 146 30.81 19.62 -13.27
N THR A 147 31.59 19.14 -12.29
CA THR A 147 31.52 17.75 -11.82
C THR A 147 30.15 17.47 -11.21
N ASN A 148 29.71 18.34 -10.30
CA ASN A 148 28.43 18.19 -9.62
C ASN A 148 27.25 18.40 -10.59
N ALA A 149 27.37 19.32 -11.55
CA ALA A 149 26.37 19.49 -12.60
C ALA A 149 26.16 18.21 -13.42
N ILE A 150 27.25 17.52 -13.80
CA ILE A 150 27.20 16.23 -14.51
C ILE A 150 26.57 15.15 -13.62
N GLU A 151 27.01 15.01 -12.38
CA GLU A 151 26.48 14.01 -11.43
C GLU A 151 24.97 14.19 -11.20
N LEU A 152 24.49 15.43 -11.07
CA LEU A 152 23.07 15.72 -10.88
C LEU A 152 22.22 15.37 -12.11
N ILE A 153 22.75 15.59 -13.32
CA ILE A 153 22.08 15.17 -14.56
C ILE A 153 22.01 13.64 -14.65
N GLU A 154 23.10 12.94 -14.33
CA GLU A 154 23.13 11.47 -14.31
C GLU A 154 22.17 10.88 -13.27
N LEU A 155 22.08 11.49 -12.09
CA LEU A 155 21.11 11.11 -11.05
C LEU A 155 19.67 11.33 -11.50
N ALA A 156 19.37 12.42 -12.21
CA ALA A 156 18.04 12.67 -12.76
C ALA A 156 17.58 11.55 -13.70
N ILE A 157 18.49 11.14 -14.59
CA ILE A 157 18.24 10.07 -15.57
C ILE A 157 18.09 8.73 -14.85
N THR A 158 18.94 8.46 -13.87
CA THR A 158 18.91 7.22 -13.07
C THR A 158 17.59 7.07 -12.31
N GLU A 159 17.17 8.10 -11.58
CA GLU A 159 15.91 8.06 -10.82
C GLU A 159 14.70 8.01 -11.77
N TYR A 160 14.74 8.67 -12.93
CA TYR A 160 13.71 8.54 -13.97
C TYR A 160 13.53 7.08 -14.42
N TYR A 161 14.62 6.42 -14.83
CA TYR A 161 14.57 5.03 -15.29
C TYR A 161 14.19 4.05 -14.18
N LYS A 162 14.62 4.31 -12.94
CA LYS A 162 14.22 3.52 -11.77
C LYS A 162 12.72 3.58 -11.53
N GLU A 163 12.11 4.77 -11.63
CA GLU A 163 10.65 4.88 -11.48
C GLU A 163 9.89 4.35 -12.70
N GLU A 164 10.46 4.44 -13.90
CA GLU A 164 9.94 3.74 -15.08
C GLU A 164 9.93 2.21 -14.88
N GLU A 165 11.02 1.64 -14.36
CA GLU A 165 11.12 0.22 -14.02
C GLU A 165 10.13 -0.17 -12.91
N ARG A 166 10.02 0.65 -11.86
CA ARG A 166 9.09 0.43 -10.74
C ARG A 166 7.65 0.44 -11.22
N CYS A 167 7.33 1.35 -12.15
CA CYS A 167 6.06 1.38 -12.85
C CYS A 167 5.87 0.13 -13.72
N ARG A 168 6.90 -0.29 -14.48
CA ARG A 168 6.83 -1.45 -15.37
C ARG A 168 6.58 -2.76 -14.61
N VAL A 169 7.23 -2.99 -13.47
CA VAL A 169 7.02 -4.18 -12.63
C VAL A 169 5.58 -4.27 -12.12
N GLU A 170 4.96 -3.14 -11.77
CA GLU A 170 3.55 -3.13 -11.35
C GLU A 170 2.58 -3.15 -12.56
N CYS A 171 2.96 -2.58 -13.72
CA CYS A 171 2.20 -2.60 -14.99
C CYS A 171 2.17 -3.97 -15.68
N GLU A 172 3.28 -4.71 -15.65
CA GLU A 172 3.38 -6.08 -16.18
C GLU A 172 2.48 -7.04 -15.39
N GLY A 173 2.07 -6.63 -14.18
CA GLY A 173 1.16 -7.36 -13.31
C GLY A 173 1.82 -8.56 -12.65
N HIS A 174 1.37 -8.88 -11.44
CA HIS A 174 1.53 -10.22 -10.91
C HIS A 174 0.77 -11.22 -11.81
N PHE A 175 1.36 -12.40 -12.04
CA PHE A 175 0.67 -13.55 -12.62
C PHE A 175 -0.71 -13.67 -11.97
N ASP A 176 -1.74 -13.38 -12.75
CA ASP A 176 -3.09 -13.34 -12.22
C ASP A 176 -3.57 -14.79 -12.07
N HIS A 177 -3.49 -15.32 -10.84
CA HIS A 177 -4.35 -16.43 -10.45
C HIS A 177 -5.77 -15.89 -10.28
N GLN A 178 -6.31 -15.33 -11.36
CA GLN A 178 -7.69 -14.91 -11.49
C GLN A 178 -8.54 -16.17 -11.49
N SER A 179 -8.89 -16.64 -10.29
CA SER A 179 -10.10 -17.45 -10.13
C SER A 179 -10.73 -17.33 -8.77
N PHE A 180 -10.01 -17.02 -7.69
CA PHE A 180 -10.66 -16.68 -6.41
C PHE A 180 -9.77 -15.72 -5.61
N PRO A 181 -10.20 -14.47 -5.33
CA PRO A 181 -9.60 -13.74 -4.22
C PRO A 181 -9.69 -14.63 -2.99
N ASP A 182 -8.62 -14.67 -2.19
CA ASP A 182 -8.59 -15.36 -0.89
C ASP A 182 -9.93 -15.09 -0.20
N PHE A 183 -10.76 -16.13 -0.07
CA PHE A 183 -12.19 -16.00 0.15
C PHE A 183 -12.48 -15.18 1.43
N ILE A 184 -11.54 -15.24 2.39
CA ILE A 184 -11.52 -14.45 3.61
C ILE A 184 -11.38 -12.94 3.33
N GLN A 185 -10.49 -12.53 2.42
CA GLN A 185 -10.31 -11.13 2.06
C GLN A 185 -11.55 -10.56 1.38
N ALA A 186 -12.21 -11.36 0.53
CA ALA A 186 -13.46 -10.98 -0.13
C ALA A 186 -14.63 -10.81 0.86
N ILE A 187 -14.71 -11.68 1.88
CA ILE A 187 -15.68 -11.53 2.97
C ILE A 187 -15.35 -10.31 3.83
N ALA A 188 -14.09 -10.14 4.24
CA ALA A 188 -13.65 -9.02 5.06
C ALA A 188 -14.04 -7.66 4.45
N GLY A 189 -13.87 -7.50 3.14
CA GLY A 189 -14.28 -6.29 2.40
C GLY A 189 -15.80 -6.07 2.33
N LYS A 190 -16.62 -7.12 2.45
CA LYS A 190 -18.09 -7.06 2.33
C LYS A 190 -18.84 -6.96 3.65
N LEU A 191 -18.20 -7.24 4.79
CA LEU A 191 -18.80 -7.10 6.12
C LEU A 191 -19.05 -5.61 6.44
N LYS A 192 -20.16 -5.03 5.99
CA LYS A 192 -20.62 -3.71 6.49
C LYS A 192 -21.01 -3.86 7.97
N PHE A 193 -20.72 -2.84 8.77
CA PHE A 193 -20.96 -2.80 10.23
C PHE A 193 -22.27 -3.50 10.62
N TRP A 194 -22.18 -4.72 11.16
CA TRP A 194 -23.26 -5.27 11.96
C TRP A 194 -23.20 -4.55 13.31
N ARG A 195 -23.89 -3.40 13.41
CA ARG A 195 -24.26 -2.86 14.72
C ARG A 195 -25.27 -3.83 15.33
N LEU A 196 -24.83 -4.60 16.31
CA LEU A 196 -25.65 -5.03 17.43
C LEU A 196 -25.28 -4.15 18.62
#